data_AF-A0A1W5D702-F1
#
_entry.id   AF-A0A1W5D702-F1
#
_cell.length_a   1.000
_cell.length_b   1.000
_cell.length_c   1.000
_cell.angle_alpha   90.00
_cell.angle_beta   90.00
_cell.angle_gamma   90.00
#
_symmetry.space_group_name_H-M   'P 1'
#
loop_
_entity.id
_entity.type
_entity.pdbx_description
1 polymer ?
#
loop_
_entity_poly.entity_id
_entity_poly.type
_entity_poly.pdbx_seq_one_letter_code
_entity_poly.pdbx_strand_id
1 'polypeptide(L)'
;MADLAATYHQQGRSKEAEEIKLEVLELRKEVLGEKHPDTIYSMADLAATYHQQDLAATYHQQGRSKEAEEIYVEVLELRKEVLGEKHPDTIHSMADLAATYHQQGRSKEAEEI
;
A
#
# COMPACT_ATOMS: atom_id res chain seq x y z
N MET A 1 -13.14 7.08 10.29
CA MET A 1 -12.88 5.83 9.56
C MET A 1 -11.41 5.42 9.65
N ALA A 2 -10.45 6.31 9.38
CA ALA A 2 -9.01 6.04 9.59
C ALA A 2 -8.68 5.57 11.04
N ASP A 3 -9.32 6.16 12.05
CA ASP A 3 -9.09 5.79 13.46
C ASP A 3 -9.58 4.39 13.82
N LEU A 4 -10.61 3.88 13.13
CA LEU A 4 -11.19 2.57 13.41
C LEU A 4 -10.30 1.44 12.84
N ALA A 5 -9.73 1.66 11.65
CA ALA A 5 -8.80 0.73 11.02
C ALA A 5 -7.50 0.56 11.84
N ALA A 6 -6.98 1.67 12.38
CA ALA A 6 -5.82 1.63 13.29
C ALA A 6 -6.11 0.85 14.59
N THR A 7 -7.32 1.01 15.14
CA THR A 7 -7.75 0.33 16.36
C THR A 7 -7.91 -1.18 16.16
N TYR A 8 -8.47 -1.61 15.02
CA TYR A 8 -8.61 -3.05 14.70
C TYR A 8 -7.27 -3.73 14.40
N HIS A 9 -6.31 -3.00 13.82
CA HIS A 9 -4.95 -3.51 13.63
C HIS A 9 -4.26 -3.86 14.97
N GLN A 10 -4.50 -3.09 16.04
CA GLN A 10 -3.97 -3.37 17.37
C GLN A 10 -4.64 -4.56 18.08
N GLN A 11 -5.83 -4.99 17.65
CA GLN A 11 -6.62 -6.05 18.31
C GLN A 11 -6.45 -7.45 17.67
N GLY A 12 -5.58 -7.61 16.67
CA GLY A 12 -5.48 -8.87 15.92
C GLY A 12 -6.66 -9.13 14.98
N ARG A 13 -7.52 -8.11 14.76
CA ARG A 13 -8.66 -8.11 13.82
C ARG A 13 -8.24 -7.51 12.48
N SER A 14 -7.09 -7.97 11.97
CA SER A 14 -6.43 -7.43 10.78
C SER A 14 -7.27 -7.56 9.50
N LYS A 15 -8.10 -8.60 9.40
CA LYS A 15 -9.01 -8.84 8.26
C LYS A 15 -10.17 -7.85 8.17
N GLU A 16 -10.76 -7.47 9.30
CA GLU A 16 -11.86 -6.50 9.30
C GLU A 16 -11.36 -5.07 9.04
N ALA A 17 -10.15 -4.74 9.51
CA ALA A 17 -9.49 -3.49 9.16
C ALA A 17 -9.23 -3.40 7.65
N GLU A 18 -8.80 -4.50 7.03
CA GLU A 18 -8.59 -4.59 5.59
C GLU A 18 -9.89 -4.45 4.79
N GLU A 19 -10.96 -5.17 5.16
CA GLU A 19 -12.26 -5.06 4.46
C GLU A 19 -12.78 -3.62 4.47
N ILE A 20 -12.66 -2.91 5.60
CA ILE A 20 -13.04 -1.50 5.70
C ILE A 20 -12.14 -0.63 4.81
N LYS A 21 -10.84 -0.89 4.73
CA LYS A 21 -9.92 -0.14 3.86
C LYS A 21 -10.25 -0.35 2.38
N LEU A 22 -10.61 -1.57 1.99
CA LEU A 22 -11.06 -1.90 0.62
C LEU A 22 -12.37 -1.18 0.26
N GLU A 23 -13.37 -1.23 1.14
CA GLU A 23 -14.65 -0.54 0.92
C GLU A 23 -14.47 0.97 0.78
N VAL A 24 -13.63 1.56 1.65
CA VAL A 24 -13.29 2.99 1.57
C VAL A 24 -12.57 3.32 0.26
N LEU A 25 -11.68 2.44 -0.21
CA LEU A 25 -10.96 2.63 -1.46
C LEU A 25 -11.91 2.61 -2.66
N GLU A 26 -12.80 1.62 -2.74
CA GLU A 26 -13.78 1.52 -3.84
C GLU A 26 -14.69 2.75 -3.90
N LEU A 27 -15.23 3.18 -2.76
CA LEU A 27 -16.05 4.39 -2.69
C LEU A 27 -15.28 5.65 -3.12
N ARG A 28 -14.01 5.76 -2.75
CA ARG A 28 -13.16 6.89 -3.19
C ARG A 28 -12.86 6.82 -4.69
N LYS A 29 -12.60 5.63 -5.25
CA LYS A 29 -12.44 5.44 -6.70
C LYS A 29 -13.71 5.87 -7.44
N GLU A 30 -14.90 5.52 -6.94
CA GLU A 30 -16.18 5.89 -7.56
C GLU A 30 -16.48 7.40 -7.47
N VAL A 31 -16.28 7.99 -6.29
CA VAL A 31 -16.69 9.39 -6.02
C VAL A 31 -15.66 10.41 -6.49
N LEU A 32 -14.37 10.13 -6.29
CA LEU A 32 -13.28 11.09 -6.50
C LEU A 32 -12.43 10.75 -7.72
N GLY A 33 -12.46 9.50 -8.17
CA GLY A 33 -11.59 8.98 -9.22
C GLY A 33 -10.22 8.53 -8.70
N GLU A 34 -9.51 7.78 -9.53
CA GLU A 34 -8.21 7.15 -9.16
C GLU A 34 -7.08 8.16 -8.96
N LYS A 35 -7.12 9.30 -9.65
CA LYS A 35 -6.08 10.35 -9.58
C LYS A 35 -6.25 11.30 -8.40
N HIS A 36 -7.32 11.15 -7.61
CA HIS A 36 -7.54 12.03 -6.48
C HIS A 36 -6.53 11.72 -5.35
N PRO A 37 -5.89 12.72 -4.73
CA PRO A 37 -4.90 12.50 -3.67
C PRO A 37 -5.38 11.58 -2.54
N ASP A 38 -6.63 11.72 -2.12
CA ASP A 38 -7.23 10.87 -1.08
C ASP A 38 -7.40 9.40 -1.52
N THR A 39 -7.66 9.14 -2.79
CA THR A 39 -7.74 7.78 -3.34
C THR A 39 -6.35 7.15 -3.35
N ILE A 40 -5.36 7.89 -3.84
CA ILE A 40 -3.95 7.49 -3.86
C ILE A 40 -3.42 7.22 -2.44
N TYR A 41 -3.82 8.04 -1.45
CA TYR A 41 -3.46 7.82 -0.05
C TYR A 41 -4.08 6.53 0.51
N SER A 42 -5.35 6.26 0.21
CA SER A 42 -6.02 5.01 0.62
C SER A 42 -5.36 3.77 0.03
N MET A 43 -4.92 3.83 -1.22
CA MET A 43 -4.17 2.73 -1.85
C MET A 43 -2.84 2.48 -1.14
N ALA A 44 -2.08 3.54 -0.86
CA ALA A 44 -0.81 3.43 -0.13
C ALA A 44 -1.00 2.83 1.27
N ASP A 45 -2.04 3.24 1.99
CA ASP A 45 -2.36 2.72 3.33
C ASP A 45 -2.77 1.23 3.30
N LEU A 46 -3.47 0.80 2.25
CA LEU A 46 -3.80 -0.61 2.04
C LEU A 46 -2.54 -1.45 1.75
N ALA A 47 -1.67 -0.97 0.85
CA ALA A 47 -0.40 -1.63 0.54
C ALA A 47 0.50 -1.78 1.79
N ALA A 48 0.59 -0.73 2.61
CA ALA A 48 1.32 -0.77 3.88
C ALA A 48 0.74 -1.81 4.85
N THR A 49 -0.59 -1.98 4.85
CA THR A 49 -1.26 -2.99 5.67
C THR A 49 -0.91 -4.40 5.22
N TYR A 50 -0.91 -4.67 3.91
CA TYR A 50 -0.51 -5.97 3.36
C TYR A 50 0.96 -6.27 3.60
N HIS A 51 1.83 -5.28 3.40
CA HIS A 51 3.25 -5.41 3.70
C HIS A 51 3.50 -5.70 5.19
N GLN A 52 2.80 -5.03 6.11
CA GLN A 52 2.91 -5.30 7.55
C GLN A 52 2.37 -6.68 7.94
N GLN A 53 1.29 -7.14 7.30
CA GLN A 53 0.74 -8.46 7.54
C GLN A 53 1.67 -9.57 7.04
N ASP A 54 2.35 -9.38 5.90
CA ASP A 54 3.36 -10.33 5.41
C ASP A 54 4.60 -10.36 6.31
N LEU A 55 5.02 -9.21 6.84
CA LEU A 55 6.12 -9.10 7.82
C LEU A 55 5.75 -9.72 9.19
N ALA A 56 4.49 -9.69 9.60
CA ALA A 56 4.03 -10.44 10.76
C ALA A 56 3.94 -11.95 10.46
N ALA A 57 3.65 -12.30 9.21
CA ALA A 57 3.54 -13.66 8.71
C ALA A 57 4.87 -14.22 8.18
N THR A 58 6.04 -13.64 8.47
CA THR A 58 7.35 -14.07 7.94
C THR A 58 7.75 -15.52 8.32
N TYR A 59 6.93 -16.24 9.10
CA TYR A 59 7.05 -17.70 9.29
C TYR A 59 6.18 -18.55 8.33
N HIS A 60 5.26 -17.94 7.59
CA HIS A 60 4.38 -18.57 6.62
C HIS A 60 4.23 -17.67 5.40
N GLN A 61 5.14 -17.80 4.44
CA GLN A 61 5.00 -17.21 3.10
C GLN A 61 3.61 -17.46 2.53
N GLN A 62 2.74 -16.45 2.48
CA GLN A 62 1.46 -16.54 1.80
C GLN A 62 1.08 -15.21 1.17
N GLY A 63 1.19 -15.14 -0.16
CA GLY A 63 0.33 -14.39 -1.10
C GLY A 63 0.33 -12.85 -1.05
N ARG A 64 0.38 -12.24 0.14
CA ARG A 64 0.03 -10.83 0.37
C ARG A 64 1.14 -9.85 0.01
N SER A 65 2.39 -10.31 -0.04
CA SER A 65 3.50 -9.49 -0.55
C SER A 65 3.34 -9.12 -2.03
N LYS A 66 2.68 -9.96 -2.84
CA LYS A 66 2.36 -9.63 -4.24
C LYS A 66 1.23 -8.62 -4.35
N GLU A 67 0.18 -8.77 -3.54
CA GLU A 67 -0.91 -7.79 -3.49
C GLU A 67 -0.40 -6.41 -3.05
N ALA A 68 0.50 -6.36 -2.05
CA ALA A 68 1.15 -5.13 -1.62
C ALA A 68 1.98 -4.49 -2.76
N GLU A 69 2.77 -5.30 -3.47
CA GLU A 69 3.58 -4.86 -4.60
C GLU A 69 2.73 -4.24 -5.71
N GLU A 70 1.66 -4.92 -6.15
CA GLU A 70 0.78 -4.44 -7.21
C GLU A 70 0.19 -3.07 -6.87
N ILE A 71 -0.29 -2.90 -5.62
CA ILE A 71 -0.84 -1.62 -5.17
C ILE A 71 0.25 -0.55 -5.08
N TYR A 72 1.44 -0.87 -4.58
CA TYR A 72 2.55 0.10 -4.52
C TYR A 72 3.00 0.57 -5.91
N VAL A 73 3.01 -0.32 -6.91
CA VAL A 73 3.28 0.04 -8.31
C VAL A 73 2.22 1.01 -8.84
N GLU A 74 0.93 0.70 -8.67
CA GLU A 74 -0.18 1.56 -9.11
C GLU A 74 -0.11 2.95 -8.43
N VAL A 75 0.15 2.98 -7.11
CA VAL A 75 0.33 4.23 -6.34
C VAL A 75 1.50 5.04 -6.88
N LEU A 76 2.63 4.40 -7.18
CA LEU A 76 3.82 5.08 -7.68
C LEU A 76 3.55 5.73 -9.03
N GLU A 77 2.92 5.01 -9.96
CA GLU A 77 2.55 5.55 -11.28
C GLU A 77 1.60 6.74 -11.16
N LEU A 78 0.55 6.63 -10.33
CA LEU A 78 -0.40 7.71 -10.10
C LEU A 78 0.27 8.94 -9.45
N ARG A 79 1.15 8.74 -8.46
CA ARG A 79 1.89 9.84 -7.82
C ARG A 79 2.86 10.51 -8.79
N LYS A 80 3.55 9.74 -9.64
CA LYS A 80 4.40 10.29 -10.70
C LYS A 80 3.59 11.15 -11.67
N GLU A 81 2.39 10.72 -12.06
CA GLU A 81 1.53 11.49 -12.96
C GLU A 81 0.95 12.75 -12.31
N VAL A 82 0.45 12.64 -11.07
CA VAL A 82 -0.30 13.71 -10.39
C VAL A 82 0.61 14.72 -9.69
N LEU A 83 1.67 14.25 -9.02
CA LEU A 83 2.53 15.05 -8.14
C LEU A 83 3.93 15.26 -8.72
N GLY A 84 4.37 14.38 -9.63
CA GLY A 84 5.71 14.37 -10.21
C GLY A 84 6.71 13.54 -9.41
N GLU A 85 7.83 13.19 -10.05
CA GLU A 85 8.83 12.27 -9.49
C GLU A 85 9.54 12.79 -8.22
N LYS A 86 9.69 14.11 -8.09
CA LYS A 86 10.41 14.72 -6.96
C LYS A 86 9.52 15.03 -5.76
N HIS A 87 8.23 14.72 -5.84
CA HIS A 87 7.32 14.97 -4.73
C HIS A 87 7.64 14.03 -3.56
N PRO A 88 7.63 14.51 -2.29
CA PRO A 88 7.91 13.67 -1.13
C PRO A 88 7.08 12.38 -1.08
N ASP A 89 5.79 12.45 -1.42
CA ASP A 89 4.92 11.27 -1.44
C ASP A 89 5.31 10.26 -2.52
N THR A 90 5.77 10.72 -3.69
CA THR A 90 6.28 9.83 -4.74
C THR A 90 7.55 9.12 -4.28
N ILE A 91 8.48 9.86 -3.66
CA ILE A 91 9.72 9.33 -3.09
C ILE A 91 9.42 8.32 -1.96
N HIS A 92 8.39 8.58 -1.15
CA HIS A 92 7.99 7.66 -0.10
C HIS A 92 7.48 6.33 -0.68
N SER A 93 6.62 6.38 -1.71
CA SER A 93 6.16 5.18 -2.42
C SER A 93 7.28 4.39 -3.08
N MET A 94 8.31 5.07 -3.61
CA MET A 94 9.51 4.42 -4.13
C MET A 94 10.23 3.62 -3.03
N ALA A 95 10.40 4.22 -1.85
CA ALA A 95 11.03 3.54 -0.72
C ALA A 95 10.21 2.33 -0.23
N ASP A 96 8.88 2.45 -0.17
CA ASP A 96 8.00 1.36 0.26
C ASP A 96 8.00 0.18 -0.73
N LEU A 97 8.01 0.47 -2.04
CA LEU A 97 8.11 -0.56 -3.07
C LEU A 97 9.49 -1.24 -3.07
N ALA A 98 10.58 -0.47 -2.89
CA ALA A 98 11.93 -1.03 -2.76
C ALA A 98 12.06 -1.93 -1.52
N ALA A 99 11.45 -1.55 -0.39
CA ALA A 99 11.39 -2.39 0.81
C ALA A 99 10.64 -3.70 0.54
N THR A 100 9.52 -3.64 -0.18
CA THR A 100 8.74 -4.82 -0.59
C THR A 100 9.59 -5.75 -1.46
N TYR A 101 10.32 -5.23 -2.44
CA TYR A 101 11.25 -6.03 -3.25
C TYR A 101 12.38 -6.66 -2.44
N HIS A 102 12.98 -5.91 -1.51
CA HIS A 102 13.99 -6.47 -0.62
C HIS A 102 13.47 -7.64 0.22
N GLN A 103 12.25 -7.54 0.75
CA GLN A 103 11.62 -8.63 1.51
C GLN A 103 11.36 -9.88 0.65
N GLN A 104 11.05 -9.69 -0.64
CA GLN A 104 10.89 -10.78 -1.60
C GLN A 104 12.23 -11.36 -2.09
N GLY A 105 13.38 -10.84 -1.63
CA GLY A 105 14.70 -11.25 -2.12
C GLY A 105 15.06 -10.71 -3.51
N ARG A 106 14.31 -9.71 -3.99
CA ARG A 106 14.39 -9.09 -5.32
C ARG A 106 15.22 -7.81 -5.30
N SER A 107 16.48 -7.91 -4.87
CA SER A 107 17.34 -6.73 -4.68
C SER A 107 17.63 -5.94 -5.95
N LYS A 108 17.63 -6.59 -7.12
CA LYS A 108 17.85 -5.91 -8.41
C LYS A 108 16.71 -4.94 -8.75
N GLU A 109 15.47 -5.36 -8.53
CA GLU A 109 14.31 -4.51 -8.78
C GLU A 109 14.23 -3.38 -7.74
N ALA A 110 14.69 -3.60 -6.50
CA ALA A 110 14.81 -2.55 -5.50
C ALA A 110 15.85 -1.46 -5.88
N GLU A 111 16.93 -1.83 -6.57
CA GLU A 111 17.97 -0.90 -7.04
C GLU A 111 17.54 -0.09 -8.28
N GLU A 112 16.54 -0.57 -9.03
CA GLU A 112 16.05 0.06 -10.26
C GLU A 112 14.93 1.10 -10.03
N ILE A 113 14.43 1.21 -8.80
CA ILE A 113 13.46 2.25 -8.38
C ILE A 113 14.17 3.58 -8.15
#